data_AF-G4STW6-F1
#
_entry.id   AF-G4STW6-F1
#
_cell.length_a   1.000
_cell.length_b   1.000
_cell.length_c   1.000
_cell.angle_alpha   90.00
_cell.angle_beta   90.00
_cell.angle_gamma   90.00
#
_symmetry.space_group_name_H-M   'P 1'
#
loop_
_entity.id
_entity.type
_entity.pdbx_description
1 polymer ?
#
loop_
_entity_poly.entity_id
_entity_poly.type
_entity_poly.pdbx_seq_one_letter_code
_entity_poly.pdbx_strand_id
1 'polypeptide(L)'
;MKKQDAEIKGEPRSLEDWTAVLRDREMPVFSDTVQSINYIIEDEKKGAMELAPVILQDPNLTAKLLKLSNSIYYNPSRKQMVTVSRAIVILGIEVIRELTLACSLFEAILSPNNRRRANEEIAKAIHAAVQAKALAIAAKDPSPEEVFIAALLKNIGSIAFWCFCGAQGDRIQALLKNGLSNEAAEKQVLGFKLADLDISLCKTWNLKGLIEAAIKKSTRDVDPRVKFVRIGCEVVEALREGVGTQNYYACVEKIEAMTGLSKEAIEASLRKNTDIAANIACHFGATEASNFIQHNVRQNSEANASAQNVDRKVLQFQILQDITTILSGRIDINLLLETVLEGIQRGIGMDRTIFALLTKDKNALLEKVALGWRKDSYLQKIRFELSQSPPNLFFQAITSHEGYWVNPKENESLYSASDVKTIGKQPCLLMAVCSGDKPIGLIYCDRAYSNFELTEDDLKAFKHFVQQANIGLSLYRMQAR
;
A
#
# COMPACT_ATOMS: atom_id res chain seq x y z
N MET A 1 31.48 5.95 -3.41
CA MET A 1 31.78 6.82 -4.57
C MET A 1 32.16 5.91 -5.75
N LYS A 2 31.49 6.09 -6.90
CA LYS A 2 31.61 5.37 -8.20
C LYS A 2 31.02 3.94 -8.34
N LYS A 3 29.71 3.92 -8.58
CA LYS A 3 29.03 3.26 -9.71
C LYS A 3 27.88 4.21 -10.14
N GLN A 4 28.15 5.49 -10.39
CA GLN A 4 28.28 6.09 -11.72
C GLN A 4 27.35 5.46 -12.77
N ASP A 5 26.19 6.11 -12.92
CA ASP A 5 25.54 6.47 -14.19
C ASP A 5 26.19 5.84 -15.42
N ALA A 6 25.66 4.69 -15.84
CA ALA A 6 25.88 4.22 -17.19
C ALA A 6 24.81 4.88 -18.07
N GLU A 7 25.20 5.91 -18.82
CA GLU A 7 24.42 6.47 -19.91
C GLU A 7 23.82 5.35 -20.78
N ILE A 8 22.53 5.47 -21.08
CA ILE A 8 21.80 4.63 -22.02
C ILE A 8 22.51 4.72 -23.38
N LYS A 9 23.22 3.66 -23.79
CA LYS A 9 23.67 3.49 -25.19
C LYS A 9 22.43 3.21 -26.05
N GLY A 10 21.69 4.26 -26.42
CA GLY A 10 20.54 4.22 -27.32
C GLY A 10 19.25 3.65 -26.70
N GLU A 11 18.10 4.25 -27.05
CA GLU A 11 16.78 3.74 -26.65
C GLU A 11 16.54 2.34 -27.26
N PRO A 12 15.94 1.38 -26.54
CA PRO A 12 15.60 0.07 -27.09
C PRO A 12 14.59 0.21 -28.24
N ARG A 13 14.81 -0.47 -29.38
CA ARG A 13 14.03 -0.26 -30.61
C ARG A 13 13.17 -1.44 -31.03
N SER A 14 13.34 -2.60 -30.39
CA SER A 14 12.62 -3.82 -30.69
C SER A 14 12.10 -4.49 -29.41
N LEU A 15 11.18 -5.45 -29.57
CA LEU A 15 10.69 -6.28 -28.48
C LEU A 15 11.82 -7.04 -27.80
N GLU A 16 12.79 -7.53 -28.58
CA GLU A 16 13.96 -8.29 -28.11
C GLU A 16 14.89 -7.39 -27.29
N ASP A 17 15.16 -6.17 -27.75
CA ASP A 17 15.97 -5.20 -27.02
C ASP A 17 15.33 -4.83 -25.67
N TRP A 18 14.02 -4.54 -25.68
CA TRP A 18 13.27 -4.24 -24.47
C TRP A 18 13.28 -5.41 -23.48
N THR A 19 13.10 -6.63 -23.98
CA THR A 19 13.16 -7.85 -23.15
C THR A 19 14.55 -8.02 -22.53
N ALA A 20 15.62 -7.79 -23.30
CA ALA A 20 17.00 -7.92 -22.82
C ALA A 20 17.36 -6.85 -21.77
N VAL A 21 16.97 -5.59 -21.98
CA VAL A 21 17.24 -4.49 -21.03
C VAL A 21 16.55 -4.75 -19.68
N LEU A 22 15.28 -5.15 -19.72
CA LEU A 22 14.50 -5.45 -18.52
C LEU A 22 15.00 -6.72 -17.81
N ARG A 23 15.57 -7.69 -18.54
CA ARG A 23 16.22 -8.87 -17.96
C ARG A 23 17.55 -8.54 -17.28
N ASP A 24 18.43 -7.78 -17.94
CA ASP A 24 19.86 -7.71 -17.58
C ASP A 24 20.28 -6.52 -16.71
N ARG A 25 19.52 -5.42 -16.69
CA ARG A 25 20.00 -4.15 -16.07
C ARG A 25 19.12 -3.54 -14.99
N GLU A 26 17.80 -3.65 -15.09
CA GLU A 26 16.91 -2.78 -14.28
C GLU A 26 15.87 -3.54 -13.43
N MET A 27 15.66 -4.84 -13.67
CA MET A 27 14.94 -5.75 -12.77
C MET A 27 15.77 -6.99 -12.31
N PRO A 28 17.10 -6.93 -12.04
CA PRO A 28 17.90 -8.14 -11.79
C PRO A 28 17.49 -8.84 -10.50
N VAL A 29 17.20 -8.08 -9.43
CA VAL A 29 16.77 -8.62 -8.13
C VAL A 29 15.45 -9.38 -8.26
N PHE A 30 14.53 -8.89 -9.10
CA PHE A 30 13.30 -9.60 -9.42
C PHE A 30 13.59 -10.88 -10.21
N SER A 31 14.40 -10.81 -11.28
CA SER A 31 14.74 -11.97 -12.11
C SER A 31 15.43 -13.09 -11.32
N ASP A 32 16.46 -12.77 -10.54
CA ASP A 32 17.25 -13.76 -9.79
C ASP A 32 16.45 -14.39 -8.65
N THR A 33 15.66 -13.57 -7.95
CA THR A 33 14.78 -14.03 -6.86
C THR A 33 13.66 -14.90 -7.40
N VAL A 34 13.00 -14.50 -8.48
CA VAL A 34 11.94 -15.28 -9.14
C VAL A 34 12.48 -16.61 -9.66
N GLN A 35 13.65 -16.61 -10.31
CA GLN A 35 14.29 -17.84 -10.80
C GLN A 35 14.69 -18.78 -9.67
N SER A 36 15.28 -18.25 -8.59
CA SER A 36 15.67 -19.05 -7.42
C SER A 36 14.46 -19.65 -6.71
N ILE A 37 13.38 -18.87 -6.58
CA ILE A 37 12.10 -19.34 -6.03
C ILE A 37 11.51 -20.43 -6.94
N ASN A 38 11.42 -20.20 -8.25
CA ASN A 38 10.89 -21.17 -9.21
C ASN A 38 11.70 -22.48 -9.24
N TYR A 39 13.04 -22.41 -9.15
CA TYR A 39 13.91 -23.59 -9.09
C TYR A 39 13.71 -24.43 -7.82
N ILE A 40 13.48 -23.78 -6.67
CA ILE A 40 13.18 -24.47 -5.41
C ILE A 40 11.79 -25.14 -5.47
N ILE A 41 10.86 -24.57 -6.23
CA ILE A 41 9.47 -25.06 -6.37
C ILE A 41 9.36 -26.26 -7.33
N GLU A 42 10.19 -26.34 -8.38
CA GLU A 42 10.15 -27.44 -9.34
C GLU A 42 10.64 -28.79 -8.76
N ASP A 43 11.18 -28.79 -7.54
CA ASP A 43 11.64 -29.98 -6.83
C ASP A 43 10.72 -30.28 -5.64
N GLU A 44 9.85 -31.29 -5.77
CA GLU A 44 8.91 -31.74 -4.72
C GLU A 44 9.60 -32.16 -3.40
N LYS A 45 10.93 -32.34 -3.40
CA LYS A 45 11.71 -32.65 -2.18
C LYS A 45 12.15 -31.41 -1.41
N LYS A 46 12.03 -30.21 -2.00
CA LYS A 46 12.44 -28.95 -1.40
C LYS A 46 11.25 -28.23 -0.78
N GLY A 47 11.38 -27.83 0.49
CA GLY A 47 10.31 -27.23 1.28
C GLY A 47 10.70 -25.90 1.93
N ALA A 48 10.02 -25.57 3.03
CA ALA A 48 10.17 -24.30 3.76
C ALA A 48 11.62 -23.96 4.17
N MET A 49 12.46 -24.98 4.38
CA MET A 49 13.86 -24.83 4.78
C MET A 49 14.78 -24.30 3.68
N GLU A 50 14.45 -24.49 2.40
CA GLU A 50 15.27 -23.98 1.29
C GLU A 50 14.78 -22.63 0.76
N LEU A 51 13.47 -22.35 0.86
CA LEU A 51 12.90 -21.06 0.47
C LEU A 51 13.30 -19.92 1.42
N ALA A 52 13.32 -20.18 2.73
CA ALA A 52 13.65 -19.14 3.72
C ALA A 52 15.06 -18.55 3.54
N PRO A 53 16.14 -19.33 3.32
CA PRO A 53 17.47 -18.79 3.03
C PRO A 53 17.51 -17.88 1.80
N VAL A 54 16.79 -18.21 0.73
CA VAL A 54 16.74 -17.37 -0.50
C VAL A 54 16.06 -16.03 -0.21
N ILE A 55 14.96 -16.02 0.53
CA ILE A 55 14.28 -14.78 0.93
C ILE A 55 15.19 -13.96 1.87
N LEU A 56 15.86 -14.63 2.82
CA LEU A 56 16.73 -14.01 3.83
C LEU A 56 18.03 -13.42 3.25
N GLN A 57 18.43 -13.79 2.02
CA GLN A 57 19.56 -13.16 1.33
C GLN A 57 19.26 -11.71 0.93
N ASP A 58 17.98 -11.32 0.85
CA ASP A 58 17.56 -9.95 0.64
C ASP A 58 16.81 -9.41 1.89
N PRO A 59 17.49 -8.59 2.72
CA PRO A 59 16.90 -8.01 3.93
C PRO A 59 15.70 -7.09 3.67
N ASN A 60 15.62 -6.42 2.52
CA ASN A 60 14.51 -5.52 2.19
C ASN A 60 13.26 -6.32 1.78
N LEU A 61 13.45 -7.32 0.93
CA LEU A 61 12.43 -8.27 0.55
C LEU A 61 11.88 -9.03 1.76
N THR A 62 12.77 -9.50 2.65
CA THR A 62 12.42 -10.14 3.92
C THR A 62 11.54 -9.24 4.78
N ALA A 63 11.94 -7.99 4.98
CA ALA A 63 11.20 -7.05 5.81
C ALA A 63 9.79 -6.75 5.25
N LYS A 64 9.68 -6.59 3.92
CA LYS A 64 8.40 -6.37 3.24
C LYS A 64 7.50 -7.60 3.30
N LEU A 65 8.06 -8.78 3.08
CA LEU A 65 7.35 -10.05 3.19
C LEU A 65 6.79 -10.26 4.59
N LEU A 66 7.59 -10.06 5.63
CA LEU A 66 7.14 -10.20 7.01
C LEU A 66 6.07 -9.16 7.36
N LYS A 67 6.23 -7.92 6.90
CA LYS A 67 5.22 -6.86 7.09
C LYS A 67 3.89 -7.20 6.42
N LEU A 68 3.93 -7.70 5.19
CA LEU A 68 2.75 -8.11 4.44
C LEU A 68 2.09 -9.36 5.01
N SER A 69 2.89 -10.34 5.41
CA SER A 69 2.42 -11.55 6.09
C SER A 69 1.65 -11.17 7.34
N ASN A 70 2.13 -10.19 8.11
CA ASN A 70 1.47 -9.71 9.32
C ASN A 70 0.26 -8.79 9.08
N SER A 71 -0.06 -8.44 7.84
CA SER A 71 -1.25 -7.64 7.54
C SER A 71 -2.54 -8.39 7.89
N ILE A 72 -3.61 -7.66 8.23
CA ILE A 72 -4.93 -8.23 8.57
C ILE A 72 -5.46 -9.15 7.45
N TYR A 73 -5.04 -8.90 6.21
CA TYR A 73 -5.45 -9.68 5.04
C TYR A 73 -4.84 -11.08 5.01
N TYR A 74 -3.57 -11.23 5.38
CA TYR A 74 -2.86 -12.52 5.37
C TYR A 74 -2.82 -13.18 6.76
N ASN A 75 -2.91 -12.39 7.83
CA ASN A 75 -2.91 -12.89 9.21
C ASN A 75 -4.16 -12.41 9.99
N PRO A 76 -5.36 -12.91 9.62
CA PRO A 76 -6.58 -12.60 10.37
C PRO A 76 -6.52 -13.11 11.82
N SER A 77 -5.65 -14.09 12.11
CA SER A 77 -5.41 -14.63 13.46
C SER A 77 -4.53 -13.73 14.35
N ARG A 78 -3.93 -12.68 13.79
CA ARG A 78 -3.02 -11.71 14.44
C ARG A 78 -1.84 -12.33 15.20
N LYS A 79 -1.47 -13.58 14.92
CA LYS A 79 -0.28 -14.20 15.50
C LYS A 79 0.97 -13.66 14.83
N GLN A 80 1.76 -12.86 15.55
CA GLN A 80 2.92 -12.19 14.99
C GLN A 80 3.90 -13.19 14.34
N MET A 81 4.27 -12.89 13.09
CA MET A 81 5.27 -13.62 12.30
C MET A 81 6.55 -12.80 12.29
N VAL A 82 7.49 -13.19 13.15
CA VAL A 82 8.78 -12.49 13.35
C VAL A 82 9.87 -13.07 12.44
N THR A 83 9.67 -14.27 11.88
CA THR A 83 10.64 -14.95 11.02
C THR A 83 9.99 -15.48 9.75
N VAL A 84 10.74 -15.54 8.65
CA VAL A 84 10.25 -16.06 7.35
C VAL A 84 9.80 -17.51 7.50
N SER A 85 10.57 -18.33 8.22
CA SER A 85 10.21 -19.72 8.52
C SER A 85 8.88 -19.84 9.27
N ARG A 86 8.60 -18.95 10.23
CA ARG A 86 7.31 -18.93 10.94
C ARG A 86 6.18 -18.47 10.04
N ALA A 87 6.45 -17.53 9.13
CA ALA A 87 5.49 -17.10 8.13
C ALA A 87 5.13 -18.25 7.16
N ILE A 88 6.12 -19.05 6.75
CA ILE A 88 5.89 -20.25 5.93
C ILE A 88 5.03 -21.29 6.67
N VAL A 89 5.30 -21.51 7.96
CA VAL A 89 4.53 -22.48 8.76
C VAL A 89 3.09 -22.04 8.99
N ILE A 90 2.84 -20.74 9.16
CA ILE A 90 1.50 -20.20 9.48
C ILE A 90 0.67 -19.94 8.23
N LEU A 91 1.28 -19.40 7.17
CA LEU A 91 0.59 -19.04 5.93
C LEU A 91 0.65 -20.13 4.88
N GLY A 92 1.63 -21.02 4.92
CA GLY A 92 1.92 -21.97 3.85
C GLY A 92 3.04 -21.48 2.94
N ILE A 93 3.75 -22.41 2.32
CA ILE A 93 4.90 -22.11 1.45
C ILE A 93 4.45 -21.43 0.15
N GLU A 94 3.27 -21.78 -0.33
CA GLU A 94 2.63 -21.23 -1.52
C GLU A 94 2.31 -19.74 -1.31
N VAL A 95 1.76 -19.38 -0.15
CA VAL A 95 1.43 -17.99 0.19
C VAL A 95 2.71 -17.16 0.33
N ILE A 96 3.73 -17.68 1.02
CA ILE A 96 5.02 -16.99 1.16
C ILE A 96 5.72 -16.81 -0.18
N ARG A 97 5.69 -17.80 -1.07
CA ARG A 97 6.16 -17.67 -2.45
C ARG A 97 5.53 -16.45 -3.11
N GLU A 98 4.21 -16.36 -3.05
CA GLU A 98 3.45 -15.33 -3.73
C GLU A 98 3.68 -13.93 -3.16
N LEU A 99 3.75 -13.82 -1.83
CA LEU A 99 4.14 -12.57 -1.18
C LEU A 99 5.55 -12.17 -1.58
N THR A 100 6.47 -13.11 -1.69
CA THR A 100 7.84 -12.83 -2.13
C THR A 100 7.84 -12.26 -3.55
N LEU A 101 7.15 -12.92 -4.49
CA LEU A 101 7.03 -12.47 -5.87
C LEU A 101 6.42 -11.06 -5.96
N ALA A 102 5.35 -10.80 -5.19
CA ALA A 102 4.74 -9.49 -5.13
C ALA A 102 5.70 -8.43 -4.54
N CYS A 103 6.39 -8.74 -3.44
CA CYS A 103 7.37 -7.83 -2.83
C CYS A 103 8.53 -7.48 -3.76
N SER A 104 9.10 -8.48 -4.45
CA SER A 104 10.18 -8.29 -5.40
C SER A 104 9.72 -7.44 -6.60
N LEU A 105 8.46 -7.61 -7.03
CA LEU A 105 7.86 -6.80 -8.08
C LEU A 105 7.80 -5.32 -7.66
N PHE A 106 7.27 -5.03 -6.46
CA PHE A 106 7.17 -3.66 -5.97
C PHE A 106 8.54 -2.99 -5.79
N GLU A 107 9.58 -3.74 -5.46
CA GLU A 107 10.94 -3.20 -5.36
C GLU A 107 11.51 -2.72 -6.68
N ALA A 108 11.37 -3.53 -7.71
CA ALA A 108 11.92 -3.23 -9.01
C ALA A 108 11.17 -2.06 -9.69
N ILE A 109 9.93 -1.82 -9.27
CA ILE A 109 9.03 -0.79 -9.79
C ILE A 109 9.26 0.61 -9.19
N LEU A 110 9.82 0.74 -7.98
CA LEU A 110 9.98 2.01 -7.26
C LEU A 110 11.14 2.91 -7.80
N SER A 111 11.61 2.66 -9.03
CA SER A 111 12.68 3.43 -9.68
C SER A 111 12.24 4.87 -10.05
N PRO A 112 13.09 5.90 -9.89
CA PRO A 112 12.69 7.31 -9.85
C PRO A 112 12.24 7.98 -11.16
N ASN A 113 12.20 7.29 -12.31
CA ASN A 113 11.80 7.88 -13.58
C ASN A 113 10.40 7.41 -14.03
N ASN A 114 9.52 8.36 -14.35
CA ASN A 114 8.12 8.18 -14.77
C ASN A 114 7.10 7.71 -13.71
N ARG A 115 7.03 8.48 -12.61
CA ARG A 115 6.15 8.22 -11.44
C ARG A 115 4.66 8.07 -11.75
N ARG A 116 4.02 8.88 -12.61
CA ARG A 116 2.54 8.90 -12.66
C ARG A 116 1.94 7.67 -13.34
N ARG A 117 2.30 7.40 -14.60
CA ARG A 117 1.68 6.33 -15.40
C ARG A 117 2.08 4.94 -14.88
N ALA A 118 3.31 4.79 -14.40
CA ALA A 118 3.72 3.58 -13.68
C ALA A 118 2.83 3.35 -12.45
N ASN A 119 2.64 4.36 -11.58
CA ASN A 119 1.73 4.26 -10.42
C ASN A 119 0.28 3.94 -10.79
N GLU A 120 -0.22 4.42 -11.93
CA GLU A 120 -1.53 4.04 -12.45
C GLU A 120 -1.59 2.55 -12.84
N GLU A 121 -0.60 2.02 -13.54
CA GLU A 121 -0.58 0.59 -13.92
C GLU A 121 -0.38 -0.34 -12.72
N ILE A 122 0.46 0.06 -11.75
CA ILE A 122 0.65 -0.65 -10.49
C ILE A 122 -0.65 -0.68 -9.69
N ALA A 123 -1.33 0.46 -9.58
CA ALA A 123 -2.62 0.57 -8.91
C ALA A 123 -3.63 -0.41 -9.50
N LYS A 124 -3.72 -0.47 -10.84
CA LYS A 124 -4.61 -1.42 -11.52
C LYS A 124 -4.24 -2.86 -11.22
N ALA A 125 -2.95 -3.21 -11.26
CA ALA A 125 -2.49 -4.57 -11.03
C ALA A 125 -2.81 -5.05 -9.60
N ILE A 126 -2.53 -4.22 -8.59
CA ILE A 126 -2.87 -4.51 -7.19
C ILE A 126 -4.38 -4.66 -7.03
N HIS A 127 -5.15 -3.72 -7.58
CA HIS A 127 -6.59 -3.73 -7.44
C HIS A 127 -7.19 -4.97 -8.12
N ALA A 128 -6.76 -5.31 -9.33
CA ALA A 128 -7.21 -6.48 -10.06
C ALA A 128 -6.87 -7.77 -9.33
N ALA A 129 -5.68 -7.85 -8.71
CA ALA A 129 -5.26 -8.99 -7.90
C ALA A 129 -6.17 -9.21 -6.69
N VAL A 130 -6.48 -8.15 -5.93
CA VAL A 130 -7.40 -8.26 -4.78
C VAL A 130 -8.81 -8.67 -5.21
N GLN A 131 -9.34 -8.08 -6.30
CA GLN A 131 -10.65 -8.45 -6.82
C GLN A 131 -10.68 -9.90 -7.30
N ALA A 132 -9.69 -10.32 -8.09
CA ALA A 132 -9.60 -11.69 -8.60
C ALA A 132 -9.50 -12.73 -7.48
N LYS A 133 -8.71 -12.45 -6.43
CA LYS A 133 -8.61 -13.31 -5.25
C LYS A 133 -9.92 -13.41 -4.49
N ALA A 134 -10.62 -12.30 -4.27
CA ALA A 134 -11.91 -12.31 -3.60
C ALA A 134 -12.96 -13.15 -4.38
N LEU A 135 -12.94 -13.09 -5.71
CA LEU A 135 -13.79 -13.91 -6.56
C LEU A 135 -13.46 -15.39 -6.45
N ALA A 136 -12.17 -15.74 -6.43
CA ALA A 136 -11.72 -17.13 -6.25
C ALA A 136 -12.16 -17.68 -4.87
N ILE A 137 -12.05 -16.88 -3.80
CA ILE A 137 -12.54 -17.23 -2.46
C ILE A 137 -14.05 -17.46 -2.47
N ALA A 138 -14.82 -16.54 -3.07
CA ALA A 138 -16.28 -16.64 -3.16
C ALA A 138 -16.72 -17.88 -3.96
N ALA A 139 -15.94 -18.25 -4.98
CA ALA A 139 -16.15 -19.45 -5.79
C ALA A 139 -15.60 -20.74 -5.15
N LYS A 140 -15.05 -20.67 -3.92
CA LYS A 140 -14.46 -21.79 -3.17
C LYS A 140 -13.29 -22.47 -3.91
N ASP A 141 -12.48 -21.67 -4.61
CA ASP A 141 -11.24 -22.14 -5.22
C ASP A 141 -10.26 -22.68 -4.16
N PRO A 142 -9.54 -23.79 -4.41
CA PRO A 142 -8.59 -24.35 -3.46
C PRO A 142 -7.28 -23.55 -3.32
N SER A 143 -7.00 -22.63 -4.24
CA SER A 143 -5.74 -21.86 -4.26
C SER A 143 -5.97 -20.42 -4.79
N PRO A 144 -6.79 -19.61 -4.09
CA PRO A 144 -7.13 -18.24 -4.50
C PRO A 144 -5.92 -17.28 -4.47
N GLU A 145 -4.89 -17.67 -3.75
CA GLU A 145 -3.53 -17.15 -3.76
C GLU A 145 -2.90 -17.17 -5.17
N GLU A 146 -2.94 -18.29 -5.89
CA GLU A 146 -2.37 -18.36 -7.24
C GLU A 146 -3.08 -17.41 -8.22
N VAL A 147 -4.39 -17.22 -8.01
CA VAL A 147 -5.22 -16.27 -8.77
C VAL A 147 -4.79 -14.83 -8.51
N PHE A 148 -4.46 -14.48 -7.26
CA PHE A 148 -3.95 -13.16 -6.90
C PHE A 148 -2.69 -12.83 -7.70
N ILE A 149 -1.71 -13.74 -7.71
CA ILE A 149 -0.44 -13.50 -8.40
C ILE A 149 -0.58 -13.52 -9.90
N ALA A 150 -1.37 -14.43 -10.46
CA ALA A 150 -1.66 -14.43 -11.89
C ALA A 150 -2.30 -13.10 -12.33
N ALA A 151 -3.18 -12.51 -11.52
CA ALA A 151 -3.76 -11.21 -11.79
C ALA A 151 -2.78 -10.05 -11.59
N LEU A 152 -1.94 -10.09 -10.56
CA LEU A 152 -0.92 -9.08 -10.29
C LEU A 152 0.13 -9.01 -11.41
N LEU A 153 0.56 -10.17 -11.92
CA LEU A 153 1.60 -10.30 -12.94
C LEU A 153 1.07 -10.29 -14.37
N LYS A 154 -0.25 -10.25 -14.58
CA LYS A 154 -0.86 -10.33 -15.91
C LYS A 154 -0.37 -9.25 -16.88
N ASN A 155 -0.08 -8.05 -16.37
CA ASN A 155 0.33 -6.90 -17.16
C ASN A 155 1.78 -6.48 -16.84
N ILE A 156 2.63 -7.46 -16.50
CA ILE A 156 3.97 -7.20 -15.95
C ILE A 156 4.91 -6.45 -16.90
N GLY A 157 4.88 -6.73 -18.20
CA GLY A 157 5.63 -6.02 -19.22
C GLY A 157 5.11 -4.61 -19.46
N SER A 158 3.79 -4.39 -19.38
CA SER A 158 3.23 -3.04 -19.41
C SER A 158 3.73 -2.20 -18.21
N ILE A 159 3.71 -2.78 -17.01
CA ILE A 159 4.21 -2.13 -15.79
C ILE A 159 5.70 -1.85 -15.91
N ALA A 160 6.50 -2.86 -16.29
CA ALA A 160 7.94 -2.73 -16.45
C ALA A 160 8.29 -1.66 -17.49
N PHE A 161 7.59 -1.64 -18.63
CA PHE A 161 7.76 -0.58 -19.61
C PHE A 161 7.53 0.81 -18.98
N TRP A 162 6.40 1.05 -18.31
CA TRP A 162 6.12 2.37 -17.75
C TRP A 162 7.09 2.81 -16.64
N CYS A 163 7.75 1.88 -15.95
CA CYS A 163 8.82 2.17 -15.01
C CYS A 163 10.13 2.61 -15.69
N PHE A 164 10.39 2.16 -16.92
CA PHE A 164 11.69 2.33 -17.59
C PHE A 164 11.61 3.00 -18.98
N CYS A 165 10.42 3.43 -19.41
CA CYS A 165 10.14 3.86 -20.78
C CYS A 165 10.88 5.12 -21.25
N GLY A 166 11.48 5.90 -20.34
CA GLY A 166 12.17 7.15 -20.67
C GLY A 166 11.34 8.03 -21.62
N ALA A 167 11.98 8.56 -22.67
CA ALA A 167 11.35 9.43 -23.67
C ALA A 167 10.42 8.69 -24.67
N GLN A 168 10.47 7.35 -24.74
CA GLN A 168 9.47 6.58 -25.50
C GLN A 168 8.10 6.65 -24.81
N GLY A 169 8.07 6.64 -23.48
CA GLY A 169 6.83 6.81 -22.71
C GLY A 169 6.14 8.15 -22.95
N ASP A 170 6.92 9.24 -22.99
CA ASP A 170 6.39 10.59 -23.24
C ASP A 170 5.77 10.71 -24.64
N ARG A 171 6.39 10.09 -25.65
CA ARG A 171 5.85 10.04 -27.02
C ARG A 171 4.53 9.27 -27.08
N ILE A 172 4.43 8.13 -26.41
CA ILE A 172 3.18 7.37 -26.32
C ILE A 172 2.10 8.23 -25.64
N GLN A 173 2.40 8.90 -24.52
CA GLN A 173 1.45 9.77 -23.86
C GLN A 173 0.99 10.95 -24.73
N ALA A 174 1.88 11.53 -25.54
CA ALA A 174 1.53 12.59 -26.47
C ALA A 174 0.55 12.10 -27.55
N LEU A 175 0.78 10.91 -28.11
CA LEU A 175 -0.13 10.31 -29.10
C LEU A 175 -1.49 9.95 -28.49
N LEU A 176 -1.52 9.46 -27.25
CA LEU A 176 -2.76 9.20 -26.52
C LEU A 176 -3.60 10.47 -26.32
N LYS A 177 -2.95 11.59 -25.98
CA LYS A 177 -3.63 12.90 -25.87
C LYS A 177 -4.22 13.37 -27.20
N ASN A 178 -3.65 12.95 -28.32
CA ASN A 178 -4.15 13.24 -29.67
C ASN A 178 -5.26 12.26 -30.12
N GLY A 179 -5.77 11.42 -29.22
CA GLY A 179 -6.90 10.53 -29.48
C GLY A 179 -6.55 9.19 -30.12
N LEU A 180 -5.26 8.85 -30.25
CA LEU A 180 -4.87 7.50 -30.66
C LEU A 180 -5.21 6.49 -29.57
N SER A 181 -5.55 5.26 -29.97
CA SER A 181 -5.69 4.14 -29.03
C SER A 181 -4.33 3.75 -28.45
N ASN A 182 -4.31 3.14 -27.26
CA ASN A 182 -3.08 2.63 -26.63
C ASN A 182 -2.30 1.73 -27.59
N GLU A 183 -2.95 0.76 -28.22
CA GLU A 183 -2.28 -0.18 -29.13
C GLU A 183 -1.67 0.51 -30.37
N ALA A 184 -2.33 1.55 -30.90
CA ALA A 184 -1.83 2.29 -32.05
C ALA A 184 -0.62 3.16 -31.67
N ALA A 185 -0.70 3.84 -30.52
CA ALA A 185 0.40 4.66 -30.00
C ALA A 185 1.64 3.79 -29.66
N GLU A 186 1.43 2.63 -29.03
CA GLU A 186 2.48 1.65 -28.73
C GLU A 186 3.16 1.17 -30.01
N LYS A 187 2.39 0.70 -31.00
CA LYS A 187 2.95 0.24 -32.29
C LYS A 187 3.70 1.35 -33.02
N GLN A 188 3.21 2.58 -32.96
CA GLN A 188 3.85 3.71 -33.65
C GLN A 188 5.19 4.11 -33.02
N VAL A 189 5.33 4.01 -31.69
CA VAL A 189 6.55 4.42 -30.97
C VAL A 189 7.54 3.28 -30.76
N LEU A 190 7.02 2.08 -30.45
CA LEU A 190 7.82 0.91 -30.06
C LEU A 190 7.93 -0.15 -31.17
N GLY A 191 7.02 -0.15 -32.15
CA GLY A 191 6.94 -1.19 -33.18
C GLY A 191 6.22 -2.47 -32.74
N PHE A 192 5.82 -2.58 -31.47
CA PHE A 192 5.10 -3.72 -30.89
C PHE A 192 4.08 -3.25 -29.83
N LYS A 193 3.17 -4.12 -29.40
CA LYS A 193 2.22 -3.82 -28.31
C LYS A 193 2.83 -4.19 -26.97
N LEU A 194 2.50 -3.49 -25.89
CA LEU A 194 2.98 -3.86 -24.55
C LEU A 194 2.50 -5.26 -24.12
N ALA A 195 1.38 -5.74 -24.66
CA ALA A 195 0.93 -7.13 -24.51
C ALA A 195 1.94 -8.16 -25.06
N ASP A 196 2.69 -7.82 -26.12
CA ASP A 196 3.73 -8.69 -26.66
C ASP A 196 4.93 -8.75 -25.71
N LEU A 197 5.21 -7.64 -24.99
CA LEU A 197 6.23 -7.56 -23.96
C LEU A 197 5.85 -8.37 -22.71
N ASP A 198 4.57 -8.37 -22.31
CA ASP A 198 4.06 -9.23 -21.24
C ASP A 198 4.36 -10.71 -21.53
N ILE A 199 4.10 -11.16 -22.77
CA ILE A 199 4.37 -12.54 -23.21
C ILE A 199 5.87 -12.84 -23.26
N SER A 200 6.67 -11.89 -23.77
CA SER A 200 8.13 -12.06 -23.90
C SER A 200 8.82 -12.18 -22.55
N LEU A 201 8.45 -11.33 -21.59
CA LEU A 201 8.97 -11.36 -20.23
C LEU A 201 8.49 -12.60 -19.46
N CYS A 202 7.22 -13.00 -19.64
CA CYS A 202 6.70 -14.24 -19.08
C CYS A 202 7.56 -15.45 -19.48
N LYS A 203 7.94 -15.56 -20.76
CA LYS A 203 8.85 -16.62 -21.23
C LYS A 203 10.26 -16.46 -20.65
N THR A 204 10.79 -15.25 -20.68
CA THR A 204 12.18 -14.96 -20.26
C THR A 204 12.42 -15.21 -18.78
N TRP A 205 11.44 -14.90 -17.94
CA TRP A 205 11.49 -15.17 -16.50
C TRP A 205 10.92 -16.53 -16.10
N ASN A 206 10.61 -17.38 -17.09
CA ASN A 206 10.10 -18.74 -16.87
C ASN A 206 8.84 -18.76 -15.98
N LEU A 207 7.93 -17.79 -16.16
CA LEU A 207 6.65 -17.75 -15.46
C LEU A 207 5.71 -18.76 -16.11
N LYS A 208 5.42 -19.86 -15.41
CA LYS A 208 4.58 -20.98 -15.89
C LYS A 208 3.19 -20.99 -15.23
N GLY A 209 2.34 -21.91 -15.68
CA GLY A 209 1.07 -22.23 -15.03
C GLY A 209 0.02 -21.13 -15.22
N LEU A 210 -0.66 -20.76 -14.13
CA LEU A 210 -1.79 -19.83 -14.19
C LEU A 210 -1.38 -18.42 -14.67
N ILE A 211 -0.15 -17.99 -14.37
CA ILE A 211 0.40 -16.70 -14.81
C ILE A 211 0.54 -16.69 -16.34
N GLU A 212 1.16 -17.73 -16.90
CA GLU A 212 1.33 -17.90 -18.35
C GLU A 212 -0.01 -17.96 -19.08
N ALA A 213 -0.97 -18.70 -18.51
CA ALA A 213 -2.32 -18.83 -19.05
C ALA A 213 -3.09 -17.50 -19.04
N ALA A 214 -2.93 -16.70 -17.98
CA ALA A 214 -3.54 -15.38 -17.87
C ALA A 214 -2.97 -14.36 -18.88
N ILE A 215 -1.68 -14.45 -19.20
CA ILE A 215 -0.98 -13.55 -20.13
C ILE A 215 -1.28 -13.90 -21.60
N LYS A 216 -1.23 -15.19 -21.98
CA LYS A 216 -1.25 -15.62 -23.39
C LYS A 216 -2.61 -15.55 -24.10
N LYS A 217 -3.73 -15.25 -23.39
CA LYS A 217 -5.10 -15.23 -23.96
C LYS A 217 -5.42 -16.45 -24.85
N SER A 218 -4.91 -17.65 -24.53
CA SER A 218 -5.23 -18.86 -25.29
C SER A 218 -6.72 -19.20 -25.14
N THR A 219 -7.36 -19.70 -26.19
CA THR A 219 -8.78 -20.10 -26.21
C THR A 219 -8.99 -21.61 -26.06
N ARG A 220 -7.91 -22.39 -25.93
CA ARG A 220 -7.95 -23.86 -25.76
C ARG A 220 -7.36 -24.25 -24.41
N ASP A 221 -8.14 -24.99 -23.63
CA ASP A 221 -7.85 -25.48 -22.27
C ASP A 221 -7.32 -24.43 -21.30
N VAL A 222 -8.13 -23.40 -21.11
CA VAL A 222 -7.84 -22.39 -20.09
C VAL A 222 -8.29 -22.93 -18.74
N ASP A 223 -7.34 -23.08 -17.83
CA ASP A 223 -7.60 -23.26 -16.40
C ASP A 223 -8.78 -22.33 -15.99
N PRO A 224 -9.87 -22.87 -15.42
CA PRO A 224 -11.06 -22.08 -15.09
C PRO A 224 -10.72 -20.85 -14.23
N ARG A 225 -9.62 -20.90 -13.47
CA ARG A 225 -9.12 -19.82 -12.63
C ARG A 225 -8.69 -18.56 -13.40
N VAL A 226 -8.35 -18.67 -14.69
CA VAL A 226 -8.06 -17.49 -15.55
C VAL A 226 -9.29 -16.60 -15.69
N LYS A 227 -10.51 -17.15 -15.56
CA LYS A 227 -11.74 -16.34 -15.56
C LYS A 227 -11.77 -15.36 -14.39
N PHE A 228 -11.33 -15.79 -13.19
CA PHE A 228 -11.24 -14.90 -12.02
C PHE A 228 -10.25 -13.76 -12.27
N VAL A 229 -9.09 -14.08 -12.83
CA VAL A 229 -8.07 -13.09 -13.21
C VAL A 229 -8.64 -12.07 -14.19
N ARG A 230 -9.32 -12.54 -15.25
CA ARG A 230 -9.91 -11.68 -16.28
C ARG A 230 -10.99 -10.77 -15.70
N ILE A 231 -11.92 -11.32 -14.92
CA ILE A 231 -13.01 -10.54 -14.30
C ILE A 231 -12.44 -9.54 -13.31
N GLY A 232 -11.41 -9.92 -12.53
CA GLY A 232 -10.70 -8.98 -11.65
C GLY A 232 -10.16 -7.76 -12.40
N CYS A 233 -9.57 -7.94 -13.58
CA CYS A 233 -9.16 -6.82 -14.43
C CYS A 233 -10.35 -6.03 -14.99
N GLU A 234 -11.39 -6.70 -15.49
CA GLU A 234 -12.59 -6.05 -16.06
C GLU A 234 -13.30 -5.17 -15.01
N VAL A 235 -13.43 -5.66 -13.78
CA VAL A 235 -14.00 -4.93 -12.65
C VAL A 235 -13.24 -3.64 -12.37
N VAL A 236 -11.90 -3.68 -12.41
CA VAL A 236 -11.09 -2.47 -12.17
C VAL A 236 -11.32 -1.43 -13.25
N GLU A 237 -11.39 -1.82 -14.53
CA GLU A 237 -11.69 -0.87 -15.61
C GLU A 237 -13.11 -0.34 -15.50
N ALA A 238 -14.10 -1.18 -15.19
CA ALA A 238 -15.48 -0.74 -14.99
C ALA A 238 -15.63 0.22 -13.79
N LEU A 239 -14.91 -0.03 -12.69
CA LEU A 239 -14.88 0.89 -11.54
C LEU A 239 -14.22 2.23 -11.88
N ARG A 240 -13.26 2.26 -12.81
CA ARG A 240 -12.63 3.50 -13.30
C ARG A 240 -13.54 4.30 -14.22
N GLU A 241 -14.33 3.63 -15.05
CA GLU A 241 -15.34 4.27 -15.90
C GLU A 241 -16.50 4.84 -15.06
N GLY A 242 -16.83 4.16 -13.95
CA GLY A 242 -17.77 4.65 -12.95
C GLY A 242 -18.76 3.57 -12.51
N VAL A 243 -19.12 3.61 -11.23
CA VAL A 243 -20.19 2.76 -10.67
C VAL A 243 -21.51 3.12 -11.35
N GLY A 244 -22.24 2.10 -11.82
CA GLY A 244 -23.52 2.26 -12.52
C GLY A 244 -23.41 2.40 -14.05
N THR A 245 -22.21 2.30 -14.62
CA THR A 245 -22.05 2.14 -16.07
C THR A 245 -22.54 0.77 -16.57
N GLN A 246 -22.80 0.64 -17.87
CA GLN A 246 -23.18 -0.65 -18.46
C GLN A 246 -22.11 -1.73 -18.23
N ASN A 247 -20.83 -1.35 -18.32
CA ASN A 247 -19.71 -2.25 -18.07
C ASN A 247 -19.64 -2.70 -16.60
N TYR A 248 -19.97 -1.81 -15.66
CA TYR A 248 -20.07 -2.16 -14.24
C TYR A 248 -21.17 -3.19 -13.98
N TYR A 249 -22.39 -2.98 -14.49
CA TYR A 249 -23.49 -3.95 -14.31
C TYR A 249 -23.20 -5.28 -14.99
N ALA A 250 -22.58 -5.27 -16.18
CA ALA A 250 -22.15 -6.50 -16.84
C ALA A 250 -21.11 -7.28 -16.01
N CYS A 251 -20.22 -6.60 -15.29
CA CYS A 251 -19.30 -7.26 -14.36
C CYS A 251 -20.04 -7.86 -13.16
N VAL A 252 -20.98 -7.13 -12.55
CA VAL A 252 -21.78 -7.62 -11.43
C VAL A 252 -22.56 -8.89 -11.81
N GLU A 253 -23.20 -8.90 -12.98
CA GLU A 253 -23.93 -10.08 -13.48
C GLU A 253 -23.02 -11.30 -13.70
N LYS A 254 -21.81 -11.10 -14.25
CA LYS A 254 -20.82 -12.18 -14.39
C LYS A 254 -20.40 -12.73 -13.03
N ILE A 255 -20.22 -11.87 -12.03
CA ILE A 255 -19.83 -12.28 -10.67
C ILE A 255 -20.98 -13.04 -9.99
N GLU A 256 -22.21 -12.54 -10.13
CA GLU A 256 -23.42 -13.20 -9.62
C GLU A 256 -23.57 -14.61 -10.18
N ALA A 257 -23.42 -14.78 -11.50
CA ALA A 257 -23.49 -16.08 -12.16
C ALA A 257 -22.40 -17.07 -11.69
N MET A 258 -21.23 -16.57 -11.26
CA MET A 258 -20.11 -17.41 -10.84
C MET A 258 -20.09 -17.74 -9.34
N THR A 259 -20.59 -16.82 -8.51
CA THR A 259 -20.47 -16.92 -7.04
C THR A 259 -21.81 -17.23 -6.37
N GLY A 260 -22.93 -16.97 -7.04
CA GLY A 260 -24.27 -17.08 -6.46
C GLY A 260 -24.59 -16.04 -5.38
N LEU A 261 -23.75 -15.01 -5.22
CA LEU A 261 -23.95 -13.92 -4.26
C LEU A 261 -24.98 -12.91 -4.77
N SER A 262 -25.71 -12.26 -3.86
CA SER A 262 -26.63 -11.18 -4.24
C SER A 262 -25.85 -9.95 -4.73
N LYS A 263 -26.49 -9.13 -5.56
CA LYS A 263 -25.90 -7.89 -6.08
C LYS A 263 -25.38 -7.00 -4.96
N GLU A 264 -26.14 -6.82 -3.88
CA GLU A 264 -25.75 -6.01 -2.73
C GLU A 264 -24.46 -6.53 -2.06
N ALA A 265 -24.34 -7.84 -1.91
CA ALA A 265 -23.15 -8.48 -1.33
C ALA A 265 -21.93 -8.32 -2.24
N ILE A 266 -22.13 -8.42 -3.57
CA ILE A 266 -21.08 -8.20 -4.57
C ILE A 266 -20.59 -6.75 -4.48
N GLU A 267 -21.49 -5.77 -4.52
CA GLU A 267 -21.11 -4.36 -4.44
C GLU A 267 -20.38 -4.00 -3.14
N ALA A 268 -20.83 -4.55 -2.01
CA ALA A 268 -20.15 -4.39 -0.73
C ALA A 268 -18.75 -5.01 -0.76
N SER A 269 -18.60 -6.20 -1.36
CA SER A 269 -17.30 -6.85 -1.55
C SER A 269 -16.37 -6.02 -2.44
N LEU A 270 -16.86 -5.50 -3.57
CA LEU A 270 -16.07 -4.67 -4.49
C LEU A 270 -15.50 -3.42 -3.79
N ARG A 271 -16.34 -2.73 -2.98
CA ARG A 271 -15.92 -1.58 -2.17
C ARG A 271 -14.84 -1.97 -1.14
N LYS A 272 -15.12 -3.01 -0.35
CA LYS A 272 -14.17 -3.53 0.65
C LYS A 272 -12.83 -3.93 0.02
N ASN A 273 -12.86 -4.59 -1.13
CA ASN A 273 -11.68 -5.02 -1.86
C ASN A 273 -10.87 -3.83 -2.38
N THR A 274 -11.53 -2.73 -2.75
CA THR A 274 -10.85 -1.48 -3.15
C THR A 274 -10.06 -0.90 -1.99
N ASP A 275 -10.62 -0.88 -0.78
CA ASP A 275 -9.92 -0.42 0.42
C ASP A 275 -8.73 -1.33 0.78
N ILE A 276 -8.92 -2.65 0.67
CA ILE A 276 -7.84 -3.62 0.88
C ILE A 276 -6.70 -3.38 -0.12
N ALA A 277 -7.00 -3.18 -1.40
CA ALA A 277 -6.01 -2.92 -2.44
C ALA A 277 -5.23 -1.63 -2.17
N ALA A 278 -5.91 -0.56 -1.76
CA ALA A 278 -5.25 0.69 -1.38
C ALA A 278 -4.30 0.51 -0.18
N ASN A 279 -4.75 -0.22 0.84
CA ASN A 279 -3.91 -0.53 1.99
C ASN A 279 -2.66 -1.33 1.61
N ILE A 280 -2.82 -2.35 0.75
CA ILE A 280 -1.67 -3.12 0.23
C ILE A 280 -0.67 -2.19 -0.46
N ALA A 281 -1.13 -1.33 -1.38
CA ALA A 281 -0.26 -0.37 -2.07
C ALA A 281 0.49 0.55 -1.08
N CYS A 282 -0.20 1.08 -0.07
CA CYS A 282 0.38 1.93 0.97
C CYS A 282 1.45 1.20 1.79
N HIS A 283 1.21 -0.06 2.17
CA HIS A 283 2.16 -0.88 2.93
C HIS A 283 3.49 -1.10 2.20
N PHE A 284 3.44 -1.13 0.87
CA PHE A 284 4.60 -1.25 -0.01
C PHE A 284 5.31 0.06 -0.33
N GLY A 285 4.84 1.20 0.22
CA GLY A 285 5.39 2.52 -0.09
C GLY A 285 4.92 3.09 -1.42
N ALA A 286 4.01 2.41 -2.13
CA ALA A 286 3.38 2.90 -3.36
C ALA A 286 2.18 3.80 -3.02
N THR A 287 2.44 4.90 -2.30
CA THR A 287 1.41 5.82 -1.80
C THR A 287 0.61 6.49 -2.93
N GLU A 288 1.27 6.82 -4.04
CA GLU A 288 0.60 7.35 -5.23
C GLU A 288 -0.32 6.30 -5.88
N ALA A 289 0.10 5.04 -5.96
CA ALA A 289 -0.76 3.94 -6.43
C ALA A 289 -1.98 3.74 -5.50
N SER A 290 -1.79 3.83 -4.18
CA SER A 290 -2.90 3.81 -3.21
C SER A 290 -3.90 4.95 -3.47
N ASN A 291 -3.41 6.16 -3.76
CA ASN A 291 -4.28 7.29 -4.10
C ASN A 291 -5.07 7.03 -5.38
N PHE A 292 -4.44 6.45 -6.42
CA PHE A 292 -5.15 6.07 -7.65
C PHE A 292 -6.25 5.04 -7.40
N ILE A 293 -6.04 4.08 -6.50
CA ILE A 293 -7.07 3.09 -6.13
C ILE A 293 -8.26 3.77 -5.45
N GLN A 294 -8.01 4.68 -4.50
CA GLN A 294 -9.07 5.36 -3.72
C GLN A 294 -9.78 6.49 -4.50
N HIS A 295 -9.07 7.18 -5.39
CA HIS A 295 -9.62 8.33 -6.14
C HIS A 295 -10.76 7.92 -7.09
N ASN A 296 -10.73 6.70 -7.62
CA ASN A 296 -11.79 6.18 -8.51
C ASN A 296 -13.14 5.93 -7.78
N VAL A 297 -13.13 5.83 -6.44
CA VAL A 297 -14.36 5.67 -5.63
C VAL A 297 -14.91 7.02 -5.15
N ARG A 298 -14.04 8.03 -5.00
CA ARG A 298 -14.42 9.33 -4.40
C ARG A 298 -15.13 10.28 -5.36
N GLN A 299 -15.02 10.12 -6.69
CA GLN A 299 -15.70 11.01 -7.65
C GLN A 299 -17.23 10.91 -7.68
N ASN A 300 -17.84 9.92 -7.03
CA ASN A 300 -19.31 9.79 -6.90
C ASN A 300 -19.85 9.94 -5.46
N SER A 301 -19.04 10.42 -4.51
CA SER A 301 -19.38 10.45 -3.08
C SER A 301 -19.73 11.85 -2.55
N GLU A 302 -20.50 12.66 -3.29
CA GLU A 302 -21.13 13.87 -2.73
C GLU A 302 -22.54 13.60 -2.14
N ALA A 303 -23.04 12.36 -2.14
CA ALA A 303 -24.39 12.05 -1.66
C ALA A 303 -24.49 11.29 -0.32
N ASN A 304 -23.40 10.78 0.27
CA ASN A 304 -23.50 9.90 1.45
C ASN A 304 -22.53 10.24 2.59
N ALA A 305 -22.73 11.40 3.23
CA ALA A 305 -22.07 11.76 4.49
C ALA A 305 -22.58 10.95 5.71
N SER A 306 -23.74 10.28 5.59
CA SER A 306 -24.36 9.51 6.68
C SER A 306 -23.81 8.09 6.84
N ALA A 307 -23.51 7.39 5.73
CA ALA A 307 -23.02 6.01 5.77
C ALA A 307 -21.54 5.90 6.19
N GLN A 308 -20.68 6.83 5.75
CA GLN A 308 -19.26 6.86 6.15
C GLN A 308 -19.06 7.03 7.66
N ASN A 309 -19.96 7.75 8.33
CA ASN A 309 -19.89 7.95 9.78
C ASN A 309 -20.19 6.68 10.58
N VAL A 310 -21.04 5.78 10.05
CA VAL A 310 -21.35 4.50 10.69
C VAL A 310 -20.17 3.55 10.59
N ASP A 311 -19.57 3.40 9.40
CA ASP A 311 -18.40 2.54 9.19
C ASP A 311 -17.16 3.02 9.95
N ARG A 312 -16.93 4.35 10.04
CA ARG A 312 -15.82 4.91 10.83
C ARG A 312 -15.95 4.63 12.31
N LYS A 313 -17.16 4.76 12.88
CA LYS A 313 -17.41 4.44 14.29
C LYS A 313 -17.21 2.96 14.59
N VAL A 314 -17.62 2.07 13.68
CA VAL A 314 -17.37 0.62 13.79
C VAL A 314 -15.87 0.33 13.73
N LEU A 315 -15.15 0.92 12.77
CA LEU A 315 -13.70 0.76 12.64
C LEU A 315 -12.95 1.30 13.87
N GLN A 316 -13.34 2.48 14.36
CA GLN A 316 -12.80 3.09 15.57
C GLN A 316 -12.96 2.14 16.76
N PHE A 317 -14.16 1.60 16.95
CA PHE A 317 -14.44 0.65 18.03
C PHE A 317 -13.58 -0.62 17.91
N GLN A 318 -13.45 -1.16 16.69
CA GLN A 318 -12.63 -2.35 16.45
C GLN A 318 -11.15 -2.11 16.76
N ILE A 319 -10.59 -0.96 16.36
CA ILE A 319 -9.20 -0.61 16.65
C ILE A 319 -9.00 -0.41 18.17
N LEU A 320 -9.98 0.14 18.88
CA LEU A 320 -9.91 0.23 20.35
C LEU A 320 -9.94 -1.15 21.03
N GLN A 321 -10.69 -2.11 20.48
CA GLN A 321 -10.64 -3.50 20.95
C GLN A 321 -9.28 -4.15 20.67
N ASP A 322 -8.69 -3.86 19.51
CA ASP A 322 -7.35 -4.35 19.16
C ASP A 322 -6.29 -3.81 20.12
N ILE A 323 -6.34 -2.51 20.42
CA ILE A 323 -5.45 -1.89 21.41
C ILE A 323 -5.64 -2.57 22.76
N THR A 324 -6.89 -2.74 23.21
CA THR A 324 -7.18 -3.44 24.47
C THR A 324 -6.59 -4.85 24.50
N THR A 325 -6.66 -5.57 23.38
CA THR A 325 -6.06 -6.90 23.22
C THR A 325 -4.54 -6.85 23.33
N ILE A 326 -3.88 -5.87 22.69
CA ILE A 326 -2.43 -5.62 22.83
C ILE A 326 -2.07 -5.36 24.29
N LEU A 327 -2.86 -4.55 25.00
CA LEU A 327 -2.63 -4.20 26.40
C LEU A 327 -2.78 -5.39 27.37
N SER A 328 -3.56 -6.40 26.99
CA SER A 328 -3.81 -7.59 27.82
C SER A 328 -2.65 -8.62 27.84
N GLY A 329 -1.69 -8.50 26.91
CA GLY A 329 -0.58 -9.44 26.76
C GLY A 329 0.80 -8.84 27.08
N ARG A 330 1.86 -9.45 26.53
CA ARG A 330 3.19 -8.82 26.50
C ARG A 330 3.14 -7.66 25.52
N ILE A 331 3.32 -6.45 26.02
CA ILE A 331 3.10 -5.24 25.23
C ILE A 331 4.29 -5.01 24.28
N ASP A 332 4.04 -4.94 22.98
CA ASP A 332 4.96 -4.39 21.99
C ASP A 332 4.61 -2.91 21.77
N ILE A 333 5.50 -2.01 22.22
CA ILE A 333 5.28 -0.56 22.14
C ILE A 333 5.14 -0.10 20.69
N ASN A 334 5.94 -0.65 19.77
CA ASN A 334 5.90 -0.19 18.38
C ASN A 334 4.56 -0.55 17.76
N LEU A 335 4.07 -1.77 17.99
CA LEU A 335 2.76 -2.21 17.52
C LEU A 335 1.63 -1.39 18.14
N LEU A 336 1.68 -1.12 19.44
CA LEU A 336 0.70 -0.29 20.13
C LEU A 336 0.62 1.10 19.49
N LEU A 337 1.77 1.75 19.30
CA LEU A 337 1.83 3.10 18.72
C LEU A 337 1.38 3.11 17.27
N GLU A 338 1.78 2.12 16.45
CA GLU A 338 1.31 2.00 15.06
C GLU A 338 -0.21 1.81 15.01
N THR A 339 -0.78 0.95 15.86
CA THR A 339 -2.23 0.70 15.94
C THR A 339 -2.99 1.95 16.39
N VAL A 340 -2.43 2.73 17.32
CA VAL A 340 -3.00 4.01 17.75
C VAL A 340 -2.98 5.04 16.62
N LEU A 341 -1.87 5.17 15.89
CA LEU A 341 -1.77 6.11 14.76
C LEU A 341 -2.70 5.69 13.62
N GLU A 342 -2.87 4.39 13.38
CA GLU A 342 -3.85 3.87 12.43
C GLU A 342 -5.29 4.16 12.88
N GLY A 343 -5.60 4.00 14.16
CA GLY A 343 -6.88 4.39 14.76
C GLY A 343 -7.22 5.85 14.54
N ILE A 344 -6.24 6.73 14.71
CA ILE A 344 -6.39 8.16 14.45
C ILE A 344 -6.56 8.42 12.95
N GLN A 345 -5.71 7.84 12.10
CA GLN A 345 -5.77 8.10 10.67
C GLN A 345 -7.04 7.55 10.03
N ARG A 346 -7.37 6.28 10.26
CA ARG A 346 -8.48 5.58 9.60
C ARG A 346 -9.78 5.66 10.38
N GLY A 347 -9.73 5.53 11.70
CA GLY A 347 -10.91 5.55 12.57
C GLY A 347 -11.51 6.95 12.68
N ILE A 348 -10.68 7.99 12.82
CA ILE A 348 -11.14 9.39 12.86
C ILE A 348 -11.20 10.00 11.45
N GLY A 349 -10.40 9.48 10.50
CA GLY A 349 -10.33 10.00 9.14
C GLY A 349 -9.44 11.23 9.06
N MET A 350 -8.20 11.12 9.57
CA MET A 350 -7.16 12.14 9.43
C MET A 350 -6.34 11.86 8.18
N ASP A 351 -5.89 12.91 7.50
CA ASP A 351 -5.06 12.77 6.30
C ASP A 351 -3.62 12.41 6.68
N ARG A 352 -3.08 13.17 7.62
CA ARG A 352 -1.71 13.04 8.10
C ARG A 352 -1.74 12.74 9.58
N THR A 353 -0.92 11.80 10.02
CA THR A 353 -0.75 11.46 11.43
C THR A 353 0.70 11.11 11.70
N ILE A 354 1.29 11.59 12.79
CA ILE A 354 2.69 11.37 13.11
C ILE A 354 2.88 11.20 14.60
N PHE A 355 3.69 10.21 14.97
CA PHE A 355 4.31 10.14 16.29
C PHE A 355 5.76 10.61 16.16
N ALA A 356 6.09 11.67 16.91
CA ALA A 356 7.42 12.22 16.96
C ALA A 356 8.00 12.11 18.38
N LEU A 357 9.25 11.68 18.49
CA LEU A 357 9.98 11.51 19.74
C LEU A 357 10.69 12.80 20.13
N LEU A 358 10.65 13.12 21.42
CA LEU A 358 11.39 14.23 21.99
C LEU A 358 12.88 13.94 21.92
N THR A 359 13.66 14.90 21.42
CA THR A 359 15.12 14.82 21.37
C THR A 359 15.73 14.88 22.77
N LYS A 360 16.97 14.39 22.92
CA LYS A 360 17.66 14.35 24.22
C LYS A 360 17.86 15.75 24.83
N ASP A 361 18.10 16.75 23.99
CA ASP A 361 18.23 18.16 24.35
C ASP A 361 16.86 18.87 24.53
N LYS A 362 15.75 18.17 24.29
CA LYS A 362 14.37 18.64 24.43
C LYS A 362 14.03 19.91 23.64
N ASN A 363 14.79 20.18 22.57
CA ASN A 363 14.54 21.34 21.70
C ASN A 363 13.69 20.99 20.48
N ALA A 364 13.43 19.70 20.21
CA ALA A 364 12.69 19.29 19.04
C ALA A 364 12.01 17.94 19.19
N LEU A 365 11.11 17.69 18.26
CA LEU A 365 10.44 16.42 18.03
C LEU A 365 10.91 15.85 16.70
N LEU A 366 11.42 14.63 16.73
CA LEU A 366 11.87 13.90 15.54
C LEU A 366 10.92 12.78 15.20
N GLU A 367 10.54 12.68 13.94
CA GLU A 367 9.67 11.63 13.45
C GLU A 367 10.16 10.22 13.83
N LYS A 368 9.28 9.49 14.52
CA LYS A 368 9.43 8.05 14.73
C LYS A 368 8.60 7.27 13.71
N VAL A 369 7.32 7.59 13.59
CA VAL A 369 6.36 6.98 12.63
C VAL A 369 5.49 8.08 12.04
N ALA A 370 5.33 8.10 10.72
CA ALA A 370 4.47 9.04 10.01
C ALA A 370 3.57 8.27 9.02
N LEU A 371 2.27 8.54 9.08
CA LEU A 371 1.26 7.98 8.18
C LEU A 371 0.60 9.10 7.37
N GLY A 372 0.43 8.87 6.07
CA GLY A 372 -0.20 9.83 5.15
C GLY A 372 0.69 10.99 4.70
N TRP A 373 1.91 11.12 5.20
CA TRP A 373 2.83 12.20 4.81
C TRP A 373 3.45 11.95 3.43
N ARG A 374 3.29 12.92 2.52
CA ARG A 374 4.01 12.92 1.22
C ARG A 374 5.41 13.50 1.42
N LYS A 375 6.43 12.69 1.12
CA LYS A 375 7.85 13.08 1.22
C LYS A 375 8.59 12.74 -0.06
N ASP A 376 9.60 13.52 -0.39
CA ASP A 376 10.46 13.26 -1.55
C ASP A 376 11.37 12.04 -1.33
N SER A 377 11.68 11.71 -0.07
CA SER A 377 12.45 10.53 0.32
C SER A 377 12.02 9.98 1.68
N TYR A 378 12.02 8.65 1.83
CA TYR A 378 11.75 7.97 3.11
C TYR A 378 12.84 8.23 4.17
N LEU A 379 14.05 8.59 3.73
CA LEU A 379 15.16 8.96 4.62
C LEU A 379 14.98 10.36 5.22
N GLN A 380 14.14 11.19 4.61
CA GLN A 380 13.86 12.53 5.11
C GLN A 380 12.89 12.44 6.30
N LYS A 381 13.45 12.53 7.50
CA LYS A 381 12.69 12.59 8.75
C LYS A 381 12.10 13.99 8.95
N ILE A 382 10.83 14.05 9.32
CA ILE A 382 10.17 15.29 9.72
C ILE A 382 10.67 15.69 11.12
N ARG A 383 10.95 16.97 11.28
CA ARG A 383 11.42 17.57 12.54
C ARG A 383 10.53 18.77 12.87
N PHE A 384 10.05 18.83 14.11
CA PHE A 384 9.35 19.99 14.65
C PHE A 384 10.22 20.63 15.72
N GLU A 385 10.54 21.91 15.59
CA GLU A 385 11.28 22.64 16.62
C GLU A 385 10.33 22.99 17.78
N LEU A 386 10.84 22.95 19.00
CA LEU A 386 10.14 23.38 20.20
C LEU A 386 10.66 24.75 20.59
N SER A 387 9.79 25.76 20.51
CA SER A 387 10.10 27.12 20.95
C SER A 387 9.30 27.43 22.20
N GLN A 388 9.97 27.90 23.26
CA GLN A 388 9.34 28.34 24.51
C GLN A 388 8.98 29.84 24.49
N SER A 389 9.74 30.65 23.75
CA SER A 389 9.62 32.12 23.78
C SER A 389 9.80 32.72 22.37
N PRO A 390 8.72 33.05 21.65
CA PRO A 390 7.33 32.76 22.00
C PRO A 390 7.02 31.25 21.94
N PRO A 391 6.08 30.75 22.76
CA PRO A 391 5.72 29.33 22.75
C PRO A 391 5.07 28.97 21.41
N ASN A 392 5.56 27.92 20.76
CA ASN A 392 4.89 27.38 19.57
C ASN A 392 3.93 26.23 19.93
N LEU A 393 3.08 25.85 18.97
CA LEU A 393 2.02 24.86 19.16
C LEU A 393 2.55 23.51 19.69
N PHE A 394 3.72 23.07 19.23
CA PHE A 394 4.35 21.83 19.66
C PHE A 394 4.87 21.90 21.09
N PHE A 395 5.49 23.03 21.48
CA PHE A 395 5.94 23.26 22.86
C PHE A 395 4.76 23.32 23.83
N GLN A 396 3.67 23.99 23.45
CA GLN A 396 2.47 24.05 24.27
C GLN A 396 1.84 22.67 24.45
N ALA A 397 1.71 21.89 23.38
CA ALA A 397 1.10 20.56 23.42
C ALA A 397 1.91 19.54 24.23
N ILE A 398 3.24 19.60 24.16
CA ILE A 398 4.08 18.66 24.93
C ILE A 398 4.12 18.98 26.43
N THR A 399 3.89 20.24 26.81
CA THR A 399 4.03 20.71 28.19
C THR A 399 2.76 20.54 29.02
N SER A 400 1.58 20.66 28.40
CA SER A 400 0.31 20.54 29.14
C SER A 400 -0.14 19.11 29.40
N HIS A 401 0.37 18.16 28.61
CA HIS A 401 -0.08 16.77 28.54
C HIS A 401 -1.52 16.54 28.06
N GLU A 402 -2.29 17.61 27.82
CA GLU A 402 -3.66 17.58 27.33
C GLU A 402 -3.71 17.58 25.80
N GLY A 403 -4.76 16.96 25.25
CA GLY A 403 -5.02 17.07 23.82
C GLY A 403 -5.51 18.47 23.46
N TYR A 404 -4.85 19.08 22.48
CA TYR A 404 -5.18 20.40 21.94
C TYR A 404 -5.76 20.30 20.55
N TRP A 405 -6.79 21.09 20.32
CA TRP A 405 -7.21 21.49 18.99
C TRP A 405 -6.67 22.89 18.73
N VAL A 406 -5.81 23.02 17.72
CA VAL A 406 -5.21 24.29 17.32
C VAL A 406 -5.85 24.75 16.03
N ASN A 407 -6.52 25.90 16.06
CA ASN A 407 -7.14 26.52 14.89
C ASN A 407 -6.31 27.74 14.44
N PRO A 408 -5.79 27.78 13.20
CA PRO A 408 -5.01 28.92 12.71
C PRO A 408 -5.70 30.28 12.85
N LYS A 409 -7.05 30.33 12.82
CA LYS A 409 -7.82 31.57 12.98
C LYS A 409 -7.78 32.13 14.41
N GLU A 410 -7.69 31.24 15.40
CA GLU A 410 -7.76 31.60 16.83
C GLU A 410 -6.38 31.57 17.50
N ASN A 411 -5.45 30.78 16.97
CA ASN A 411 -4.16 30.50 17.57
C ASN A 411 -2.99 30.87 16.64
N GLU A 412 -3.14 31.92 15.84
CA GLU A 412 -2.14 32.31 14.84
C GLU A 412 -0.74 32.51 15.45
N SER A 413 -0.66 33.05 16.67
CA SER A 413 0.59 33.31 17.39
C SER A 413 1.39 32.04 17.73
N LEU A 414 0.76 30.86 17.73
CA LEU A 414 1.43 29.58 18.03
C LEU A 414 2.12 28.96 16.80
N TYR A 415 1.83 29.45 15.60
CA TYR A 415 2.44 28.95 14.37
C TYR A 415 3.75 29.68 14.08
N SER A 416 4.89 29.04 14.34
CA SER A 416 6.17 29.59 13.91
C SER A 416 6.35 29.46 12.39
N ALA A 417 7.27 30.23 11.80
CA ALA A 417 7.58 30.13 10.38
C ALA A 417 8.04 28.72 9.96
N SER A 418 8.73 28.00 10.85
CA SER A 418 9.14 26.60 10.64
C SER A 418 7.94 25.66 10.62
N ASP A 419 6.96 25.90 11.50
CA ASP A 419 5.74 25.10 11.57
C ASP A 419 4.93 25.30 10.29
N VAL A 420 4.71 26.54 9.87
CA VAL A 420 3.98 26.86 8.62
C VAL A 420 4.64 26.22 7.41
N LYS A 421 5.98 26.20 7.35
CA LYS A 421 6.71 25.55 6.25
C LYS A 421 6.50 24.02 6.23
N THR A 422 6.38 23.40 7.41
CA THR A 422 6.33 21.94 7.55
C THR A 422 4.90 21.41 7.42
N ILE A 423 3.95 22.05 8.10
CA ILE A 423 2.57 21.57 8.22
C ILE A 423 1.54 22.47 7.52
N GLY A 424 1.93 23.69 7.11
CA GLY A 424 1.00 24.70 6.62
C GLY A 424 0.28 25.45 7.74
N LYS A 425 -0.74 26.24 7.39
CA LYS A 425 -1.68 26.85 8.35
C LYS A 425 -3.00 26.09 8.29
N GLN A 426 -3.06 24.92 8.92
CA GLN A 426 -4.25 24.05 8.93
C GLN A 426 -4.69 23.73 10.37
N PRO A 427 -6.00 23.60 10.64
CA PRO A 427 -6.47 23.06 11.91
C PRO A 427 -5.87 21.68 12.18
N CYS A 428 -5.39 21.48 13.41
CA CYS A 428 -4.72 20.23 13.78
C CYS A 428 -4.98 19.85 15.24
N LEU A 429 -4.78 18.56 15.54
CA LEU A 429 -4.87 18.01 16.88
C LEU A 429 -3.50 17.51 17.35
N LEU A 430 -3.16 17.80 18.59
CA LEU A 430 -1.89 17.42 19.19
C LEU A 430 -2.06 16.92 20.62
N MET A 431 -1.33 15.88 21.02
CA MET A 431 -1.31 15.44 22.42
C MET A 431 0.01 14.76 22.77
N ALA A 432 0.50 15.01 23.98
CA ALA A 432 1.73 14.40 24.48
C ALA A 432 1.58 12.89 24.70
N VAL A 433 2.60 12.16 24.28
CA VAL A 433 2.78 10.75 24.63
C VAL A 433 3.75 10.67 25.79
N CYS A 434 3.31 10.05 26.88
CA CYS A 434 4.01 10.07 28.16
C CYS A 434 4.31 8.64 28.65
N SER A 435 5.42 8.51 29.36
CA SER A 435 5.78 7.30 30.10
C SER A 435 5.75 7.61 31.60
N GLY A 436 4.60 7.38 32.25
CA GLY A 436 4.27 8.05 33.52
C GLY A 436 4.08 9.55 33.28
N ASP A 437 4.60 10.41 34.17
CA ASP A 437 4.45 11.87 34.04
C ASP A 437 5.47 12.52 33.08
N LYS A 438 6.35 11.72 32.46
CA LYS A 438 7.41 12.25 31.59
C LYS A 438 6.96 12.20 30.13
N PRO A 439 6.93 13.34 29.40
CA PRO A 439 6.62 13.33 27.98
C PRO A 439 7.82 12.76 27.22
N ILE A 440 7.56 11.75 26.39
CA ILE A 440 8.57 11.10 25.54
C ILE A 440 8.44 11.53 24.07
N GLY A 441 7.31 12.14 23.72
CA GLY A 441 7.01 12.56 22.36
C GLY A 441 5.62 13.17 22.26
N LEU A 442 5.18 13.34 21.02
CA LEU A 442 3.91 13.96 20.69
C LEU A 442 3.27 13.22 19.53
N ILE A 443 1.95 13.06 19.57
CA ILE A 443 1.17 12.69 18.39
C ILE A 443 0.54 13.95 17.81
N TYR A 444 0.66 14.11 16.50
CA TYR A 444 0.07 15.19 15.71
C TYR A 444 -0.78 14.59 14.58
N CYS A 445 -1.93 15.20 14.29
CA CYS A 445 -2.71 14.90 13.09
C CYS A 445 -3.46 16.11 12.54
N ASP A 446 -3.80 16.03 11.24
CA ASP A 446 -4.58 17.05 10.53
C ASP A 446 -5.32 16.47 9.32
N ARG A 447 -6.09 17.34 8.65
CA ARG A 447 -6.82 17.07 7.40
C ARG A 447 -6.35 17.97 6.25
N ALA A 448 -5.04 18.10 6.04
CA ALA A 448 -4.46 19.05 5.08
C ALA A 448 -4.72 18.73 3.59
N TYR A 449 -5.20 17.54 3.25
CA TYR A 449 -5.46 17.16 1.85
C TYR A 449 -6.95 17.16 1.51
N SER A 450 -7.77 16.69 2.44
CA SER A 450 -9.22 16.58 2.31
C SER A 450 -9.93 17.89 2.65
N ASN A 451 -9.32 18.75 3.48
CA ASN A 451 -9.90 20.02 3.95
C ASN A 451 -11.26 19.87 4.65
N PHE A 452 -11.61 18.70 5.20
CA PHE A 452 -12.78 18.58 6.07
C PHE A 452 -12.53 19.30 7.41
N GLU A 453 -13.57 19.95 7.93
CA GLU A 453 -13.50 20.60 9.24
C GLU A 453 -13.31 19.58 10.37
N LEU A 454 -12.54 19.97 11.39
CA LEU A 454 -12.41 19.20 12.63
C LEU A 454 -13.58 19.51 13.55
N THR A 455 -14.02 18.49 14.28
CA THR A 455 -15.12 18.58 15.24
C THR A 455 -14.66 18.27 16.67
N GLU A 456 -15.47 18.66 17.66
CA GLU A 456 -15.24 18.28 19.07
C GLU A 456 -15.21 16.76 19.28
N ASP A 457 -16.01 16.01 18.51
CA ASP A 457 -16.01 14.56 18.58
C ASP A 457 -14.70 13.95 18.02
N ASP A 458 -14.11 14.57 16.99
CA ASP A 458 -12.77 14.20 16.51
C ASP A 458 -11.71 14.42 17.60
N LEU A 459 -11.77 15.54 18.34
CA LEU A 459 -10.86 15.82 19.45
C LEU A 459 -11.00 14.79 20.57
N LYS A 460 -12.23 14.45 20.98
CA LYS A 460 -12.47 13.43 22.02
C LYS A 460 -11.94 12.07 21.58
N ALA A 461 -12.26 11.65 20.35
CA ALA A 461 -11.77 10.41 19.78
C ALA A 461 -10.23 10.34 19.75
N PHE A 462 -9.60 11.43 19.31
CA PHE A 462 -8.16 11.58 19.28
C PHE A 462 -7.55 11.46 20.68
N LYS A 463 -8.08 12.19 21.67
CA LYS A 463 -7.64 12.10 23.07
C LYS A 463 -7.73 10.66 23.58
N HIS A 464 -8.82 9.94 23.30
CA HIS A 464 -8.96 8.55 23.72
C HIS A 464 -7.89 7.65 23.13
N PHE A 465 -7.58 7.75 21.84
CA PHE A 465 -6.51 6.95 21.22
C PHE A 465 -5.14 7.24 21.84
N VAL A 466 -4.78 8.51 22.04
CA VAL A 466 -3.49 8.87 22.64
C VAL A 466 -3.43 8.45 24.12
N GLN A 467 -4.54 8.51 24.86
CA GLN A 467 -4.63 7.98 26.21
C GLN A 467 -4.36 6.46 26.26
N GLN A 468 -4.87 5.69 25.31
CA GLN A 468 -4.57 4.26 25.24
C GLN A 468 -3.07 3.99 25.03
N ALA A 469 -2.40 4.81 24.21
CA ALA A 469 -0.93 4.74 24.08
C ALA A 469 -0.23 5.00 25.42
N ASN A 470 -0.66 6.03 26.16
CA ASN A 470 -0.09 6.38 27.46
C ASN A 470 -0.32 5.29 28.53
N ILE A 471 -1.51 4.67 28.53
CA ILE A 471 -1.81 3.53 29.39
C ILE A 471 -0.90 2.36 29.06
N GLY A 472 -0.77 2.01 27.77
CA GLY A 472 0.08 0.89 27.37
C GLY A 472 1.57 1.09 27.61
N LEU A 473 2.07 2.30 27.43
CA LEU A 473 3.45 2.64 27.84
C LEU A 473 3.66 2.49 29.35
N SER A 474 2.66 2.89 30.14
CA SER A 474 2.72 2.75 31.60
C SER A 474 2.69 1.28 32.03
N LEU A 475 1.82 0.46 31.43
CA LEU A 475 1.74 -0.98 31.67
C LEU A 475 3.02 -1.71 31.24
N TYR A 476 3.57 -1.36 30.06
CA TYR A 476 4.84 -1.92 29.59
C TYR A 476 5.97 -1.66 30.58
N ARG A 477 6.04 -0.44 31.13
CA ARG A 477 7.04 -0.08 32.14
C ARG A 477 6.86 -0.88 33.44
N MET A 478 5.64 -1.26 33.80
CA MET A 478 5.39 -2.14 34.94
C MET A 478 5.82 -3.58 34.65
N GLN A 479 5.62 -4.09 33.43
CA GLN A 479 6.07 -5.43 33.01
C GLN A 479 7.60 -5.55 32.88
N ALA A 480 8.30 -4.44 32.64
CA ALA A 480 9.75 -4.38 32.50
C ALA A 480 10.51 -4.25 33.85
N ARG A 481 9.80 -4.17 34.97
CA ARG A 481 10.33 -4.25 36.34
C ARG A 481 10.10 -5.66 36.87
#